data_AF-A0A4Q3U5C9-F1
#
_entry.id   AF-A0A4Q3U5C9-F1
#
_cell.length_a   1.000
_cell.length_b   1.000
_cell.length_c   1.000
_cell.angle_alpha   90.00
_cell.angle_beta   90.00
_cell.angle_gamma   90.00
#
_symmetry.space_group_name_H-M   'P 1'
#
loop_
_entity.id
_entity.type
_entity.pdbx_description
1 polymer ?
#
loop_
_entity_poly.entity_id
_entity_poly.type
_entity_poly.pdbx_seq_one_letter_code
_entity_poly.pdbx_strand_id
1 'polypeptide(L)'
;MRRIAVLQAGTGVGKSAAYLAVGIAIALARKTRLVVSSSTVTLQEQLTFKDLPQLRAVMPHPFSFALAKGRGRYVCRTKLLRKVGRSSDESLAFDDDDVPAAERRNAAPASAPGQRIAFYRTLANALERGWEGDRDSLPESPAREDWGPVAADRHTCTVRACPEFGRCSYYKARKQLAASYVLVVNHDLLLASIGTRMLPELDGALLVLDEGHNLPKTAAEQFASALDLSRLRWLDKFPTVLGTVAAALDEAGTPGASRM
;
A
#
# COMPACT_ATOMS: atom_id res chain seq x y z
N MET A 1 -8.87 16.28 29.77
CA MET A 1 -9.97 16.83 28.92
C MET A 1 -9.57 16.70 27.45
N ARG A 2 -10.35 15.97 26.64
CA ARG A 2 -10.21 16.00 25.18
C ARG A 2 -10.82 17.32 24.69
N ARG A 3 -10.03 18.17 24.02
CA ARG A 3 -10.49 19.44 23.44
C ARG A 3 -10.61 19.23 21.93
N ILE A 4 -11.84 19.22 21.43
CA ILE A 4 -12.14 19.11 19.99
C ILE A 4 -12.62 20.49 19.54
N ALA A 5 -12.10 20.96 18.41
CA ALA A 5 -12.59 22.16 17.74
C ALA A 5 -13.07 21.77 16.34
N VAL A 6 -14.21 22.33 15.94
CA VAL A 6 -14.75 22.17 14.60
C VAL A 6 -14.73 23.54 13.95
N LEU A 7 -14.07 23.62 12.79
CA LEU A 7 -13.84 24.88 12.07
C LEU A 7 -14.35 24.69 10.65
N GLN A 8 -15.20 25.60 10.20
CA GLN A 8 -15.68 25.64 8.82
C GLN A 8 -15.03 26.84 8.12
N ALA A 9 -14.45 26.60 6.96
CA ALA A 9 -13.80 27.62 6.15
C ALA A 9 -14.13 27.37 4.67
N GLY A 10 -14.39 28.44 3.91
CA GLY A 10 -14.66 28.36 2.48
C GLY A 10 -13.46 27.85 1.68
N THR A 11 -13.68 27.44 0.42
CA THR A 11 -12.59 27.08 -0.49
C THR A 11 -11.74 28.30 -0.83
N GLY A 12 -10.43 28.12 -0.99
CA GLY A 12 -9.51 29.20 -1.41
C GLY A 12 -9.08 30.18 -0.32
N VAL A 13 -9.59 30.08 0.91
CA VAL A 13 -9.25 30.99 2.03
C VAL A 13 -7.92 30.69 2.73
N GLY A 14 -7.12 29.76 2.20
CA GLY A 14 -5.86 29.35 2.82
C GLY A 14 -6.02 28.45 4.05
N LYS A 15 -7.12 27.68 4.14
CA LYS A 15 -7.41 26.72 5.23
C LYS A 15 -6.21 25.84 5.56
N SER A 16 -5.59 25.25 4.54
CA SER A 16 -4.43 24.35 4.68
C SER A 16 -3.22 25.03 5.32
N ALA A 17 -2.84 26.21 4.83
CA ALA A 17 -1.74 26.96 5.40
C ALA A 17 -2.00 27.35 6.86
N ALA A 18 -3.24 27.77 7.17
CA ALA A 18 -3.62 28.18 8.52
C ALA A 18 -3.52 27.04 9.54
N TYR A 19 -4.13 25.88 9.26
CA TYR A 19 -4.06 24.76 10.21
C TYR A 19 -2.67 24.15 10.29
N LEU A 20 -1.89 24.16 9.19
CA LEU A 20 -0.52 23.63 9.20
C LEU A 20 0.39 24.53 10.04
N ALA A 21 0.40 25.84 9.79
CA ALA A 21 1.26 26.77 10.51
C ALA A 21 0.97 26.74 12.03
N VAL A 22 -0.31 26.88 12.40
CA VAL A 22 -0.73 26.86 13.80
C VAL A 22 -0.51 25.48 14.42
N GLY A 23 -0.87 24.42 13.71
CA GLY A 23 -0.71 23.04 14.17
C GLY A 23 0.74 22.69 14.45
N ILE A 24 1.66 23.07 13.56
CA ILE A 24 3.10 22.81 13.73
C ILE A 24 3.66 23.62 14.90
N ALA A 25 3.31 24.91 15.01
CA ALA A 25 3.76 25.74 16.13
C ALA A 25 3.30 25.18 17.49
N ILE A 26 2.04 24.76 17.60
CA ILE A 26 1.49 24.15 18.81
C ILE A 26 2.15 22.80 19.09
N ALA A 27 2.33 21.97 18.06
CA ALA A 27 2.97 20.67 18.17
C ALA A 27 4.38 20.83 18.74
N LEU A 28 5.20 21.70 18.12
CA LEU A 28 6.57 22.04 18.53
C LEU A 28 6.64 22.52 19.99
N ALA A 29 5.77 23.46 20.37
CA ALA A 29 5.72 23.97 21.74
C ALA A 29 5.38 22.87 22.78
N ARG A 30 4.56 21.89 22.38
CA ARG A 30 4.14 20.77 23.23
C ARG A 30 5.07 19.54 23.13
N LYS A 31 6.10 19.59 22.30
CA LYS A 31 7.00 18.45 22.01
C LYS A 31 6.22 17.19 21.59
N THR A 32 5.15 17.36 20.81
CA THR A 32 4.30 16.26 20.33
C THR A 32 4.16 16.26 18.82
N ARG A 33 3.74 15.15 18.21
CA ARG A 33 3.57 15.07 16.74
C ARG A 33 2.33 15.83 16.27
N LEU A 34 2.39 16.36 15.05
CA LEU A 34 1.21 16.79 14.30
C LEU A 34 0.84 15.70 13.30
N VAL A 35 -0.42 15.26 13.31
CA VAL A 35 -0.98 14.38 12.29
C VAL A 35 -2.07 15.12 11.54
N VAL A 36 -1.91 15.21 10.22
CA VAL A 36 -2.89 15.79 9.31
C VAL A 36 -3.48 14.67 8.48
N SER A 37 -4.77 14.46 8.63
CA SER A 37 -5.50 13.48 7.85
C SER A 37 -6.35 14.15 6.78
N SER A 38 -6.32 13.63 5.56
CA SER A 38 -7.12 14.14 4.43
C SER A 38 -7.81 13.01 3.69
N SER A 39 -8.92 13.33 3.03
CA SER A 39 -9.73 12.37 2.27
C SER A 39 -9.17 12.00 0.90
N THR A 40 -8.40 12.88 0.24
CA THR A 40 -7.94 12.67 -1.14
C THR A 40 -6.43 12.56 -1.24
N VAL A 41 -5.94 11.75 -2.20
CA VAL A 41 -4.50 11.62 -2.48
C VAL A 41 -3.94 12.95 -2.98
N THR A 42 -4.67 13.63 -3.86
CA THR A 42 -4.26 14.94 -4.42
C THR A 42 -4.02 15.98 -3.33
N LEU A 43 -4.89 16.07 -2.32
CA LEU A 43 -4.68 17.02 -1.23
C LEU A 43 -3.49 16.62 -0.36
N GLN A 44 -3.28 15.33 -0.10
CA GLN A 44 -2.09 14.86 0.63
C GLN A 44 -0.79 15.21 -0.09
N GLU A 45 -0.77 15.08 -1.42
CA GLU A 45 0.36 15.46 -2.25
C GLU A 45 0.59 16.97 -2.26
N GLN A 46 -0.47 17.77 -2.37
CA GLN A 46 -0.37 19.22 -2.25
C GLN A 46 0.23 19.63 -0.90
N LEU A 47 -0.28 19.07 0.20
CA LEU A 47 0.24 19.33 1.54
C LEU A 47 1.72 18.95 1.66
N THR A 48 2.10 17.80 1.11
CA THR A 48 3.45 17.22 1.27
C THR A 48 4.49 17.86 0.35
N PHE A 49 4.15 18.14 -0.90
CA PHE A 49 5.11 18.57 -1.92
C PHE A 49 5.08 20.08 -2.18
N LYS A 50 4.07 20.80 -1.68
CA LYS A 50 3.97 22.26 -1.82
C LYS A 50 3.91 22.96 -0.47
N ASP A 51 2.85 22.71 0.32
CA ASP A 51 2.53 23.55 1.48
C ASP A 51 3.54 23.35 2.64
N LEU A 52 3.89 22.11 3.00
CA LEU A 52 4.87 21.80 4.04
C LEU A 52 6.30 22.27 3.70
N PRO A 53 6.83 22.06 2.47
CA PRO A 53 8.09 22.63 2.05
C PRO A 53 8.14 24.16 2.16
N GLN A 54 7.07 24.85 1.74
CA GLN A 54 6.97 26.31 1.83
C GLN A 54 6.97 26.78 3.29
N LEU A 55 6.18 26.13 4.15
CA LEU A 55 6.16 26.44 5.58
C LEU A 55 7.49 26.18 6.27
N ARG A 56 8.20 25.11 5.89
CA ARG A 56 9.53 24.81 6.41
C ARG A 56 10.56 25.89 6.06
N ALA A 57 10.41 26.56 4.92
CA ALA A 57 11.32 27.63 4.51
C ALA A 57 11.12 28.94 5.29
N VAL A 58 9.92 29.20 5.80
CA VAL A 58 9.58 30.47 6.48
C VAL A 58 9.49 30.36 8.00
N MET A 59 9.28 29.15 8.54
CA MET A 59 9.12 28.99 9.98
C MET A 59 10.46 29.03 10.72
N PRO A 60 10.50 29.66 11.91
CA PRO A 60 11.75 29.87 12.65
C PRO A 60 12.37 28.57 13.20
N HIS A 61 11.56 27.52 13.37
CA HIS A 61 12.01 26.24 13.91
C HIS A 61 11.94 25.15 12.82
N PRO A 62 13.03 24.40 12.61
CA PRO A 62 13.02 23.31 11.64
C PRO A 62 12.11 22.17 12.12
N PHE A 63 11.42 21.54 11.18
CA PHE A 63 10.61 20.35 11.44
C PHE A 63 10.76 19.34 10.30
N SER A 64 10.63 18.06 10.65
CA SER A 64 10.57 16.95 9.69
C SER A 64 9.12 16.60 9.39
N PHE A 65 8.84 16.21 8.14
CA PHE A 65 7.52 15.75 7.74
C PHE A 65 7.61 14.52 6.84
N ALA A 66 6.56 13.70 6.82
CA ALA A 66 6.45 12.56 5.93
C ALA A 66 4.99 12.21 5.60
N LEU A 67 4.78 11.67 4.41
CA LEU A 67 3.51 11.15 3.94
C LEU A 67 3.42 9.65 4.25
N ALA A 68 2.40 9.25 5.02
CA ALA A 68 2.12 7.85 5.27
C ALA A 68 1.27 7.27 4.14
N LYS A 69 1.80 6.25 3.48
CA LYS A 69 1.09 5.49 2.45
C LYS A 69 0.90 4.04 2.86
N GLY A 70 -0.14 3.42 2.30
CA GLY A 70 -0.39 1.98 2.49
C GLY A 70 0.75 1.13 1.91
N ARG A 71 1.00 -0.04 2.50
CA ARG A 71 2.10 -0.93 2.06
C ARG A 71 2.04 -1.27 0.56
N GLY A 72 0.86 -1.52 0.03
CA GLY A 72 0.65 -1.84 -1.39
C GLY A 72 0.99 -0.71 -2.37
N ARG A 73 1.30 0.49 -1.88
CA ARG A 73 1.81 1.61 -2.70
C ARG A 73 3.31 1.52 -2.96
N TYR A 74 4.02 0.62 -2.28
CA TYR A 74 5.46 0.43 -2.47
C TYR A 74 5.76 -0.83 -3.26
N VAL A 75 6.74 -0.77 -4.15
CA VAL A 75 7.25 -1.95 -4.86
C VAL A 75 8.04 -2.85 -3.90
N CYS A 76 7.84 -4.16 -4.03
CA CYS A 76 8.66 -5.16 -3.36
C CYS A 76 9.82 -5.56 -4.27
N ARG A 77 11.03 -5.13 -3.90
CA ARG A 77 12.26 -5.42 -4.66
C ARG A 77 12.46 -6.91 -4.91
N THR A 78 12.21 -7.78 -3.93
CA THR A 78 12.31 -9.23 -4.09
C THR A 78 11.34 -9.78 -5.13
N LYS A 79 10.06 -9.36 -5.09
CA LYS A 79 9.06 -9.78 -6.08
C LYS A 79 9.44 -9.27 -7.48
N LEU A 80 9.88 -8.01 -7.57
CA LEU A 80 10.29 -7.39 -8.82
C LEU A 80 11.48 -8.12 -9.45
N LEU A 81 12.54 -8.37 -8.67
CA LEU A 81 13.72 -9.10 -9.15
C LEU A 81 13.38 -10.51 -9.58
N ARG A 82 12.48 -11.22 -8.88
CA ARG A 82 12.00 -12.54 -9.31
C ARG A 82 11.28 -12.50 -10.66
N LYS A 83 10.51 -11.43 -10.93
CA LYS A 83 9.83 -11.26 -12.22
C LYS A 83 10.80 -10.84 -13.34
N VAL A 84 11.85 -10.09 -13.04
CA VAL A 84 12.88 -9.67 -14.01
C VAL A 84 13.88 -10.78 -14.31
N GLY A 85 14.33 -11.52 -13.28
CA GLY A 85 15.35 -12.56 -13.36
C GLY A 85 14.86 -13.91 -13.91
N ARG A 86 13.58 -14.03 -14.26
CA ARG A 86 12.97 -15.24 -14.86
C ARG A 86 13.26 -15.38 -16.37
N SER A 87 14.43 -14.94 -16.83
CA SER A 87 14.90 -15.17 -18.20
C SER A 87 16.10 -16.12 -18.20
N SER A 88 15.85 -17.43 -18.10
CA SER A 88 16.67 -18.49 -18.75
C SER A 88 16.30 -19.94 -18.38
N ASP A 89 15.29 -20.25 -17.55
CA ASP A 89 14.91 -21.66 -17.33
C ASP A 89 13.39 -21.84 -17.27
N GLU A 90 12.89 -22.61 -18.23
CA GLU A 90 11.60 -23.29 -18.17
C GLU A 90 11.61 -24.25 -16.97
N SER A 91 10.75 -24.01 -15.98
CA SER A 91 9.98 -25.06 -15.29
C SER A 91 9.26 -24.46 -14.07
N LEU A 92 7.97 -24.77 -13.98
CA LEU A 92 7.06 -24.49 -12.87
C LEU A 92 6.62 -23.01 -12.73
N ALA A 93 5.94 -22.52 -13.78
CA ALA A 93 4.87 -21.54 -13.57
C ALA A 93 3.70 -22.28 -12.91
N PHE A 94 3.59 -22.18 -11.59
CA PHE A 94 2.25 -22.13 -11.00
C PHE A 94 1.70 -20.78 -11.44
N ASP A 95 0.94 -20.79 -12.53
CA ASP A 95 0.08 -19.66 -12.88
C ASP A 95 -0.91 -19.49 -11.74
N ASP A 96 -0.60 -18.56 -10.84
CA ASP A 96 -1.52 -18.05 -9.82
C ASP A 96 -2.58 -17.14 -10.48
N ASP A 97 -3.03 -17.53 -11.68
CA ASP A 97 -3.95 -16.80 -12.57
C ASP A 97 -5.38 -17.35 -12.45
N ASP A 98 -5.72 -17.96 -11.31
CA ASP A 98 -7.10 -18.27 -10.92
C ASP A 98 -7.74 -17.06 -10.19
N VAL A 99 -7.79 -15.94 -10.90
CA VAL A 99 -8.70 -14.84 -10.55
C VAL A 99 -10.03 -15.07 -11.27
N PRO A 100 -11.15 -15.33 -10.57
CA PRO A 100 -12.42 -15.66 -11.21
C PRO A 100 -12.90 -14.55 -12.16
N ALA A 101 -13.44 -14.97 -13.31
CA ALA A 101 -13.93 -14.12 -14.41
C ALA A 101 -14.91 -13.00 -14.00
N ALA A 102 -15.45 -13.03 -12.79
CA ALA A 102 -16.30 -11.98 -12.23
C ALA A 102 -15.55 -10.65 -12.00
N GLU A 103 -14.23 -10.66 -11.73
CA GLU A 103 -13.44 -9.42 -11.58
C GLU A 103 -13.06 -8.79 -12.94
N ARG A 104 -13.21 -9.52 -14.05
CA ARG A 104 -12.87 -9.04 -15.41
C ARG A 104 -13.85 -8.00 -15.96
N ARG A 105 -14.98 -7.75 -15.31
CA ARG A 105 -16.00 -6.82 -15.82
C ARG A 105 -15.59 -5.35 -15.71
N ASN A 106 -14.61 -5.01 -14.86
CA ASN A 106 -14.12 -3.64 -14.65
C ASN A 106 -12.57 -3.51 -14.61
N ALA A 107 -11.82 -4.54 -15.00
CA ALA A 107 -10.36 -4.49 -15.03
C ALA A 107 -9.88 -3.98 -16.40
N ALA A 108 -8.95 -3.03 -16.42
CA ALA A 108 -8.25 -2.66 -17.64
C ALA A 108 -7.57 -3.91 -18.23
N PRO A 109 -7.49 -4.06 -19.57
CA PRO A 109 -6.82 -5.20 -20.16
C PRO A 109 -5.38 -5.25 -19.66
N ALA A 110 -5.01 -6.37 -19.04
CA ALA A 110 -3.67 -6.56 -18.55
C ALA A 110 -2.68 -6.52 -19.72
N SER A 111 -1.54 -5.85 -19.53
CA SER A 111 -0.50 -5.72 -20.54
C SER A 111 -0.07 -7.09 -21.06
N ALA A 112 0.24 -7.19 -22.36
CA ALA A 112 0.76 -8.42 -22.95
C ALA A 112 2.00 -8.89 -22.18
N PRO A 113 2.26 -10.21 -22.03
CA PRO A 113 3.33 -10.72 -21.17
C PRO A 113 4.71 -10.08 -21.43
N GLY A 114 5.06 -9.85 -22.70
CA GLY A 114 6.30 -9.16 -23.09
C GLY A 114 6.36 -7.70 -22.64
N GLN A 115 5.25 -6.97 -22.70
CA GLN A 115 5.15 -5.58 -22.22
C GLN A 115 5.26 -5.51 -20.69
N ARG A 116 4.70 -6.49 -19.98
CA ARG A 116 4.78 -6.57 -18.51
C ARG A 116 6.22 -6.80 -18.02
N ILE A 117 6.97 -7.70 -18.67
CA ILE A 117 8.39 -7.92 -18.33
C ILE A 117 9.20 -6.65 -18.61
N ALA A 118 8.95 -5.96 -19.73
CA ALA A 118 9.59 -4.69 -20.03
C ALA A 118 9.29 -3.62 -18.97
N PHE A 119 8.03 -3.51 -18.53
CA PHE A 119 7.62 -2.64 -17.43
C PHE A 119 8.39 -2.95 -16.13
N TYR A 120 8.52 -4.22 -15.75
CA TYR A 120 9.27 -4.62 -14.56
C TYR A 120 10.77 -4.30 -14.66
N ARG A 121 11.37 -4.46 -15.84
CA ARG A 121 12.77 -4.04 -16.07
C ARG A 121 12.92 -2.53 -15.92
N THR A 122 11.97 -1.75 -16.41
CA THR A 122 11.95 -0.29 -16.21
C THR A 122 11.90 0.08 -14.73
N LEU A 123 11.02 -0.56 -13.95
CA LEU A 123 10.96 -0.32 -12.50
C LEU A 123 12.25 -0.72 -11.78
N ALA A 124 12.86 -1.85 -12.16
CA ALA A 124 14.11 -2.31 -11.55
C ALA A 124 15.24 -1.32 -11.82
N ASN A 125 15.35 -0.83 -13.06
CA ASN A 125 16.32 0.20 -13.43
C ASN A 125 16.04 1.52 -12.70
N ALA A 126 14.77 1.90 -12.52
CA ALA A 126 14.40 3.11 -11.79
C ALA A 126 14.85 3.04 -10.32
N LEU A 127 14.69 1.89 -9.65
CA LEU A 127 15.17 1.70 -8.28
C LEU A 127 16.68 1.90 -8.16
N GLU A 128 17.46 1.41 -9.14
CA GLU A 128 18.92 1.61 -9.16
C GLU A 128 19.30 3.06 -9.48
N ARG A 129 18.44 3.81 -10.18
CA ARG A 129 18.61 5.24 -10.47
C ARG A 129 18.09 6.16 -9.35
N GLY A 130 17.69 5.60 -8.20
CA GLY A 130 17.28 6.38 -7.03
C GLY A 130 15.78 6.65 -6.91
N TRP A 131 14.92 5.97 -7.67
CA TRP A 131 13.49 5.95 -7.35
C TRP A 131 13.27 5.21 -6.03
N GLU A 132 12.51 5.82 -5.11
CA GLU A 132 12.26 5.25 -3.78
C GLU A 132 11.25 4.09 -3.78
N GLY A 133 10.68 3.75 -4.94
CA GLY A 133 9.77 2.61 -5.09
C GLY A 133 8.31 2.91 -4.74
N ASP A 134 7.93 4.19 -4.72
CA ASP A 134 6.56 4.66 -4.51
C ASP A 134 5.78 4.70 -5.81
N ARG A 135 4.65 3.98 -5.88
CA ARG A 135 3.76 3.92 -7.05
C ARG A 135 3.32 5.29 -7.53
N ASP A 136 2.94 6.16 -6.60
CA ASP A 136 2.30 7.43 -6.97
C ASP A 136 3.34 8.48 -7.43
N SER A 137 4.64 8.19 -7.26
CA SER A 137 5.70 9.05 -7.82
C SER A 137 6.06 8.69 -9.27
N LEU A 138 5.38 7.71 -9.87
CA LEU A 138 5.55 7.37 -11.28
C LEU A 138 4.80 8.40 -12.15
N PRO A 139 5.32 8.75 -13.34
CA PRO A 139 4.63 9.70 -14.24
C PRO A 139 3.25 9.24 -14.67
N GLU A 140 3.05 7.93 -14.81
CA GLU A 140 1.79 7.30 -15.16
C GLU A 140 1.43 6.25 -14.11
N SER A 141 0.17 6.24 -13.69
CA SER A 141 -0.32 5.28 -12.71
C SER A 141 -0.44 3.89 -13.36
N PRO A 142 0.33 2.89 -12.92
CA PRO A 142 0.27 1.56 -13.53
C PRO A 142 -1.07 0.90 -13.26
N ALA A 143 -1.49 0.03 -14.20
CA ALA A 143 -2.64 -0.85 -14.05
C ALA A 143 -2.50 -1.74 -12.81
N ARG A 144 -3.63 -2.13 -12.21
CA ARG A 144 -3.65 -2.92 -10.97
C ARG A 144 -3.04 -4.30 -11.18
N GLU A 145 -3.28 -4.87 -12.36
CA GLU A 145 -2.85 -6.19 -12.80
C GLU A 145 -1.34 -6.26 -12.97
N ASP A 146 -0.71 -5.16 -13.41
CA ASP A 146 0.73 -5.08 -13.57
C ASP A 146 1.44 -4.74 -12.24
N TRP A 147 0.85 -3.86 -11.42
CA TRP A 147 1.43 -3.46 -10.13
C TRP A 147 1.29 -4.52 -9.04
N GLY A 148 0.11 -5.16 -8.91
CA GLY A 148 -0.22 -6.11 -7.85
C GLY A 148 0.84 -7.21 -7.63
N PRO A 149 1.34 -7.88 -8.68
CA PRO A 149 2.35 -8.94 -8.56
C PRO A 149 3.70 -8.46 -8.00
N VAL A 150 4.02 -7.18 -8.14
CA VAL A 150 5.29 -6.59 -7.64
C VAL A 150 5.10 -5.71 -6.41
N ALA A 151 3.87 -5.43 -6.00
CA ALA A 151 3.55 -4.64 -4.83
C ALA A 151 3.97 -5.35 -3.52
N ALA A 152 4.40 -4.56 -2.54
CA ALA A 152 4.63 -5.02 -1.18
C ALA A 152 3.30 -5.43 -0.54
N ASP A 153 3.31 -6.58 0.12
CA ASP A 153 2.13 -7.15 0.78
C ASP A 153 2.52 -7.72 2.15
N ARG A 154 1.61 -7.62 3.11
CA ARG A 154 1.81 -8.08 4.49
C ARG A 154 1.86 -9.60 4.63
N HIS A 155 1.12 -10.33 3.79
CA HIS A 155 0.99 -11.77 3.93
C HIS A 155 2.21 -12.51 3.36
N THR A 156 2.82 -11.93 2.33
CA THR A 156 4.01 -12.48 1.65
C THR A 156 5.35 -11.93 2.16
N CYS A 157 5.35 -10.95 3.06
CA CYS A 157 6.59 -10.32 3.54
C CYS A 157 7.21 -11.07 4.72
N THR A 158 8.48 -11.45 4.58
CA THR A 158 9.27 -12.14 5.62
C THR A 158 10.08 -11.20 6.52
N VAL A 159 9.91 -9.88 6.35
CA VAL A 159 10.52 -8.82 7.17
C VAL A 159 12.04 -8.99 7.31
N ARG A 160 12.54 -9.46 8.47
CA ARG A 160 13.98 -9.56 8.77
C ARG A 160 14.67 -10.68 7.99
N ALA A 161 13.94 -11.71 7.58
CA ALA A 161 14.47 -12.78 6.74
C ALA A 161 14.44 -12.42 5.24
N CYS A 162 13.97 -11.22 4.88
CA CYS A 162 13.97 -10.77 3.49
C CYS A 162 15.40 -10.41 3.05
N PRO A 163 15.92 -11.00 1.94
CA PRO A 163 17.25 -10.68 1.43
C PRO A 163 17.42 -9.19 1.08
N GLU A 164 16.33 -8.53 0.70
CA GLU A 164 16.31 -7.11 0.30
C GLU A 164 15.84 -6.18 1.42
N PHE A 165 15.82 -6.62 2.69
CA PHE A 165 15.31 -5.82 3.81
C PHE A 165 16.02 -4.45 3.93
N GLY A 166 17.35 -4.43 3.81
CA GLY A 166 18.14 -3.20 3.89
C GLY A 166 17.86 -2.19 2.77
N ARG A 167 17.33 -2.65 1.63
CA ARG A 167 16.97 -1.83 0.47
C ARG A 167 15.46 -1.74 0.24
N CYS A 168 14.66 -2.12 1.23
CA CYS A 168 13.21 -2.18 1.09
C CYS A 168 12.57 -0.79 1.11
N SER A 169 11.97 -0.38 -0.01
CA SER A 169 11.22 0.87 -0.18
C SER A 169 10.21 1.13 0.94
N TYR A 170 9.37 0.14 1.26
CA TYR A 170 8.38 0.27 2.33
C TYR A 170 9.02 0.52 3.70
N TYR A 171 10.08 -0.21 4.07
CA TYR A 171 10.70 -0.04 5.39
C TYR A 171 11.54 1.23 5.49
N LYS A 172 12.14 1.70 4.38
CA LYS A 172 12.77 3.03 4.30
C LYS A 172 11.74 4.13 4.57
N ALA A 173 10.61 4.12 3.86
CA ALA A 173 9.53 5.07 4.09
C ALA A 173 8.96 4.98 5.52
N ARG A 174 8.84 3.75 6.06
CA ARG A 174 8.39 3.54 7.44
C ARG A 174 9.34 4.14 8.47
N LYS A 175 10.65 4.02 8.25
CA LYS A 175 11.69 4.60 9.11
C LYS A 175 11.65 6.13 9.05
N GLN A 176 11.49 6.70 7.86
CA GLN A 176 11.31 8.14 7.68
C GLN A 176 10.06 8.65 8.41
N LEU A 177 8.93 7.95 8.27
CA LEU A 177 7.68 8.28 8.95
C LEU A 177 7.84 8.25 10.49
N ALA A 178 8.58 7.29 11.02
CA ALA A 178 8.87 7.22 12.46
C ALA A 178 9.72 8.40 12.95
N ALA A 179 10.66 8.89 12.13
CA ALA A 179 11.51 10.04 12.43
C ALA A 179 10.85 11.41 12.16
N SER A 180 9.68 11.44 11.52
CA SER A 180 8.98 12.66 11.17
C SER A 180 8.10 13.21 12.28
N TYR A 181 8.11 14.55 12.40
CA TYR A 181 7.33 15.28 13.38
C TYR A 181 5.90 15.58 12.91
N VAL A 182 5.78 15.92 11.63
CA VAL A 182 4.50 16.14 10.95
C VAL A 182 4.20 14.95 10.05
N LEU A 183 3.05 14.30 10.27
CA LEU A 183 2.62 13.15 9.50
C LEU A 183 1.40 13.55 8.67
N VAL A 184 1.48 13.38 7.36
CA VAL A 184 0.32 13.49 6.47
C VAL A 184 -0.18 12.08 6.21
N VAL A 185 -1.47 11.83 6.42
CA VAL A 185 -2.06 10.49 6.32
C VAL A 185 -3.42 10.54 5.62
N ASN A 186 -3.81 9.45 4.95
CA ASN A 186 -5.19 9.30 4.49
C ASN A 186 -6.12 8.98 5.68
N HIS A 187 -7.37 9.43 5.67
CA HIS A 187 -8.42 8.99 6.61
C HIS A 187 -8.53 7.47 6.72
N ASP A 188 -8.53 6.75 5.59
CA ASP A 188 -8.55 5.28 5.56
C ASP A 188 -7.41 4.68 6.37
N LEU A 189 -6.18 5.18 6.13
CA LEU A 189 -4.99 4.69 6.80
C LEU A 189 -4.96 5.08 8.29
N LEU A 190 -5.45 6.27 8.62
CA LEU A 190 -5.60 6.71 10.01
C LEU A 190 -6.56 5.80 10.76
N LEU A 191 -7.73 5.52 10.18
CA LEU A 191 -8.74 4.66 10.80
C LEU A 191 -8.26 3.21 10.90
N ALA A 192 -7.64 2.66 9.85
CA ALA A 192 -7.03 1.33 9.87
C ALA A 192 -5.87 1.21 10.88
N SER A 193 -5.27 2.33 11.29
CA SER A 193 -4.23 2.35 12.31
C SER A 193 -4.78 2.24 13.73
N ILE A 194 -6.08 2.42 13.96
CA ILE A 194 -6.69 2.27 15.27
C ILE A 194 -6.54 0.82 15.73
N GLY A 195 -5.90 0.62 16.89
CA GLY A 195 -5.61 -0.72 17.42
C GLY A 195 -4.47 -1.46 16.70
N THR A 196 -3.79 -0.85 15.73
CA THR A 196 -2.65 -1.44 15.03
C THR A 196 -1.43 -0.52 15.09
N ARG A 197 -0.22 -1.06 14.97
CA ARG A 197 1.03 -0.25 14.96
C ARG A 197 1.40 0.21 13.54
N MET A 198 0.41 0.62 12.75
CA MET A 198 0.59 1.08 11.36
C MET A 198 0.97 2.55 11.21
N LEU A 199 0.85 3.36 12.26
CA LEU A 199 1.42 4.71 12.35
C LEU A 199 2.37 4.76 13.55
N PRO A 200 3.27 5.76 13.66
CA PRO A 200 3.98 6.02 14.91
C PRO A 200 2.98 6.24 16.04
N GLU A 201 3.43 6.13 17.29
CA GLU A 201 2.57 6.35 18.46
C GLU A 201 1.94 7.75 18.39
N LEU A 202 0.61 7.77 18.47
CA LEU A 202 -0.21 8.99 18.31
C LEU A 202 -0.66 9.55 19.67
N ASP A 203 -0.18 8.98 20.77
CA ASP A 203 -0.54 9.41 22.11
C ASP A 203 -0.06 10.84 22.35
N GLY A 204 -1.01 11.72 22.69
CA GLY A 204 -0.77 13.15 22.85
C GLY A 204 -0.51 13.91 21.54
N ALA A 205 -0.59 13.28 20.37
CA ALA A 205 -0.44 13.95 19.08
C ALA A 205 -1.58 14.94 18.83
N LEU A 206 -1.26 16.06 18.18
CA LEU A 206 -2.26 16.98 17.66
C LEU A 206 -2.80 16.41 16.34
N LEU A 207 -4.11 16.19 16.27
CA LEU A 207 -4.78 15.63 15.09
C LEU A 207 -5.58 16.72 14.38
N VAL A 208 -5.33 16.89 13.09
CA VAL A 208 -6.13 17.70 12.17
C VAL A 208 -6.82 16.77 11.20
N LEU A 209 -8.14 16.88 11.09
CA LEU A 209 -8.96 16.12 10.16
C LEU A 209 -9.46 17.08 9.08
N ASP A 210 -8.73 17.17 7.98
CA ASP A 210 -9.12 17.96 6.83
C ASP A 210 -10.19 17.25 6.02
N GLU A 211 -11.11 18.01 5.42
CA GLU A 211 -12.30 17.47 4.75
C GLU A 211 -13.08 16.46 5.61
N GLY A 212 -13.15 16.74 6.92
CA GLY A 212 -13.74 15.87 7.93
C GLY A 212 -15.21 15.49 7.70
N HIS A 213 -15.90 16.15 6.76
CA HIS A 213 -17.23 15.73 6.30
C HIS A 213 -17.23 14.33 5.66
N ASN A 214 -16.09 13.87 5.12
CA ASN A 214 -15.95 12.52 4.55
C ASN A 214 -15.72 11.44 5.61
N LEU A 215 -15.26 11.83 6.80
CA LEU A 215 -14.82 10.90 7.83
C LEU A 215 -15.89 9.89 8.28
N PRO A 216 -17.18 10.28 8.49
CA PRO A 216 -18.20 9.31 8.90
C PRO A 216 -18.40 8.19 7.88
N LYS A 217 -18.41 8.56 6.58
CA LYS A 217 -18.52 7.58 5.49
C LYS A 217 -17.32 6.65 5.45
N THR A 218 -16.11 7.21 5.50
CA THR A 218 -14.86 6.42 5.52
C THR A 218 -14.81 5.48 6.72
N ALA A 219 -15.25 5.93 7.90
CA ALA A 219 -15.31 5.10 9.09
C ALA A 219 -16.30 3.94 8.93
N ALA A 220 -17.51 4.21 8.42
CA ALA A 220 -18.51 3.17 8.17
C ALA A 220 -17.98 2.10 7.19
N GLU A 221 -17.31 2.51 6.11
CA GLU A 221 -16.71 1.60 5.13
C GLU A 221 -15.55 0.79 5.72
N GLN A 222 -14.66 1.41 6.51
CA GLN A 222 -13.50 0.73 7.11
C GLN A 222 -13.87 -0.34 8.13
N PHE A 223 -14.94 -0.13 8.88
CA PHE A 223 -15.43 -1.10 9.88
C PHE A 223 -16.51 -2.03 9.32
N ALA A 224 -16.84 -1.93 8.03
CA ALA A 224 -17.72 -2.87 7.36
C ALA A 224 -16.97 -4.15 6.97
N SER A 225 -17.69 -5.27 6.95
CA SER A 225 -17.21 -6.53 6.38
C SER A 225 -18.24 -7.02 5.38
N ALA A 226 -17.76 -7.47 4.21
CA ALA A 226 -18.58 -8.07 3.18
C ALA A 226 -17.96 -9.40 2.76
N LEU A 227 -18.78 -10.42 2.65
CA LEU A 227 -18.38 -11.74 2.15
C LEU A 227 -19.15 -12.02 0.86
N ASP A 228 -18.42 -12.07 -0.25
CA ASP A 228 -18.99 -12.47 -1.54
C ASP A 228 -19.02 -14.01 -1.63
N LEU A 229 -20.20 -14.58 -1.39
CA LEU A 229 -20.42 -16.03 -1.45
C LEU A 229 -20.45 -16.58 -2.89
N SER A 230 -20.54 -15.73 -3.92
CA SER A 230 -20.56 -16.19 -5.31
C SER A 230 -19.23 -16.80 -5.76
N ARG A 231 -18.12 -16.44 -5.07
CA ARG A 231 -16.78 -16.99 -5.31
C ARG A 231 -16.57 -18.39 -4.74
N LEU A 232 -17.50 -18.91 -3.93
CA LEU A 232 -17.40 -20.27 -3.39
C LEU A 232 -17.80 -21.35 -4.39
N ARG A 233 -18.23 -20.99 -5.61
CA ARG A 233 -18.60 -21.95 -6.66
C ARG A 233 -17.46 -22.88 -7.11
N TRP A 234 -16.20 -22.55 -6.83
CA TRP A 234 -15.10 -23.51 -7.07
C TRP A 234 -15.17 -24.70 -6.10
N LEU A 235 -15.78 -24.55 -4.92
CA LEU A 235 -16.03 -25.67 -4.00
C LEU A 235 -16.94 -26.73 -4.62
N ASP A 236 -17.85 -26.32 -5.53
CA ASP A 236 -18.68 -27.27 -6.28
C ASP A 236 -17.84 -28.15 -7.21
N LYS A 237 -16.66 -27.69 -7.63
CA LYS A 237 -15.70 -28.45 -8.45
C LYS A 237 -14.72 -29.28 -7.62
N PHE A 238 -14.66 -29.05 -6.31
CA PHE A 238 -13.72 -29.71 -5.40
C PHE A 238 -13.89 -31.24 -5.34
N PRO A 239 -15.11 -31.81 -5.32
CA PRO A 239 -15.29 -33.27 -5.40
C PRO A 239 -14.71 -33.86 -6.68
N THR A 240 -14.86 -33.17 -7.81
CA THR A 240 -14.33 -33.61 -9.11
C THR A 240 -12.80 -33.60 -9.10
N VAL A 241 -12.18 -32.51 -8.63
CA VAL A 241 -10.71 -32.40 -8.55
C VAL A 241 -10.13 -33.45 -7.59
N LEU A 242 -10.77 -33.67 -6.44
CA LEU A 242 -10.39 -34.73 -5.50
C LEU A 242 -10.49 -36.12 -6.14
N GLY A 243 -11.54 -36.39 -6.90
CA GLY A 243 -11.68 -37.64 -7.65
C GLY A 243 -10.56 -37.85 -8.66
N THR A 244 -10.20 -36.82 -9.43
CA THR A 244 -9.09 -36.89 -10.39
C THR A 244 -7.74 -37.10 -9.71
N VAL A 245 -7.48 -36.42 -8.59
CA VAL A 245 -6.24 -36.58 -7.82
C VAL A 245 -6.17 -37.96 -7.17
N ALA A 246 -7.28 -38.47 -6.61
CA ALA A 246 -7.34 -39.82 -6.04
C ALA A 246 -7.06 -40.89 -7.10
N ALA A 247 -7.68 -40.79 -8.29
CA ALA A 247 -7.44 -41.71 -9.40
C ALA A 247 -5.98 -41.67 -9.88
N ALA A 248 -5.39 -40.48 -10.01
CA ALA A 248 -3.98 -40.33 -10.39
C ALA A 248 -3.01 -40.87 -9.34
N LEU A 249 -3.36 -40.80 -8.04
CA LEU A 249 -2.57 -41.39 -6.95
C LEU A 249 -2.71 -42.92 -6.92
N ASP A 250 -3.87 -43.47 -7.25
CA ASP A 250 -4.08 -44.92 -7.39
C ASP A 250 -3.28 -45.48 -8.58
N GLU A 251 -3.24 -44.78 -9.72
CA GLU A 251 -2.42 -45.16 -10.88
C GLU A 251 -0.91 -45.09 -10.59
N ALA A 252 -0.47 -44.12 -9.78
CA ALA A 252 0.92 -44.02 -9.33
C ALA A 252 1.28 -45.03 -8.21
N GLY A 253 0.27 -45.65 -7.58
CA GLY A 253 0.39 -46.55 -6.43
C GLY A 253 0.60 -48.04 -6.75
N THR A 254 0.66 -48.44 -8.03
CA THR A 254 0.95 -49.83 -8.43
C THR A 254 2.41 -50.03 -8.91
N PRO A 255 3.40 -50.19 -8.01
CA PRO A 255 4.68 -50.78 -8.39
C PRO A 255 4.57 -52.32 -8.37
N GLY A 256 4.57 -52.92 -9.55
CA GLY A 256 5.06 -54.28 -9.78
C GLY A 256 4.10 -55.44 -9.46
N ALA A 257 3.35 -55.89 -10.48
CA ALA A 257 3.06 -57.31 -10.65
C ALA A 257 3.91 -57.82 -11.83
N SER A 258 5.17 -58.16 -11.52
CA SER A 258 6.06 -58.83 -12.46
C SER A 258 5.48 -60.18 -12.83
N ARG A 259 5.39 -60.45 -14.13
CA ARG A 259 5.00 -61.75 -14.69
C ARG A 259 5.98 -62.84 -14.21
N MET A 260 5.44 -63.91 -13.64
CA MET A 260 6.00 -65.26 -13.68
C MET A 260 4.91 -66.19 -14.19
#